data_AF-A0A8S3ZY95-F1
#
_entry.id   AF-A0A8S3ZY95-F1
#
_cell.length_a   1.000
_cell.length_b   1.000
_cell.length_c   1.000
_cell.angle_alpha   90.00
_cell.angle_beta   90.00
_cell.angle_gamma   90.00
#
_symmetry.space_group_name_H-M   'P 1'
#
loop_
_entity.id
_entity.type
_entity.pdbx_description
1 polymer ?
#
loop_
_entity_poly.entity_id
_entity_poly.type
_entity_poly.pdbx_seq_one_letter_code
_entity_poly.pdbx_strand_id
1 'polypeptide(L)'
;VTSLSLENNSDELILMDGGLTESRSVEIVHLSGYSTVPKYYYSSDNKMLLKFISDASVTGTGFTASYSQVNQGNSLQNLTATNTWQELEFPYYNSFLLGSQDLSYVIEAEDQTKTITFQVLDIDLPVDATAVIRDGNTVYSKILTLLSGTYKGSSISLSSGRYLHVAFHTVRGSQRRGLKVRYMQGCQASLDRSTGYISSPGYPVSFYPNGITCRWEVSVPGAKNVTLLISRMDLHISDRIQIVMGNYLIGNYSGNSWLTPLRISGGQFSVIFISSASLNGQGFNLTYSVDCPQPAIDLSLSDVVGTLTTSYGSEFTVTCKQGSRFFQTEHIGKTNVTMICMAFGQWNVNTSPKCARIQCEKVPNVQNGYIASSSGNLPYNGTLTYKCYQGYMLVGLDTVMCDANGHWINLPSCQATSCGTAPPADPNGNMLVAAGNGLSYGTVLRYSCNQGYDLIGDPTMFCDSNGSYVGRAGTCRILTCHVSSILNGVISSNKVQVGQQVNVTCNPGYRSTTGENTMTCNSNRTLTPGISCQ
;
A
#
# COMPACT_ATOMS: atom_id res chain seq x y z
N VAL A 1 -15.90 -15.06 -54.78
CA VAL A 1 -16.94 -14.25 -55.44
C VAL A 1 -16.27 -13.14 -56.22
N THR A 2 -16.36 -13.18 -57.55
CA THR A 2 -15.67 -12.25 -58.47
C THR A 2 -16.52 -11.02 -58.78
N SER A 3 -17.85 -11.14 -58.69
CA SER A 3 -18.79 -10.01 -58.77
C SER A 3 -20.07 -10.36 -57.99
N LEU A 4 -20.64 -9.38 -57.29
CA LEU A 4 -21.86 -9.53 -56.49
C LEU A 4 -22.79 -8.33 -56.72
N SER A 5 -24.05 -8.58 -57.04
CA SER A 5 -25.08 -7.57 -57.25
C SER A 5 -26.43 -8.14 -56.87
N LEU A 6 -26.75 -8.04 -55.58
CA LEU A 6 -27.97 -8.52 -54.94
C LEU A 6 -28.76 -7.35 -54.35
N GLU A 7 -30.05 -7.53 -54.10
CA GLU A 7 -30.80 -6.58 -53.28
C GLU A 7 -30.17 -6.49 -51.87
N ASN A 8 -30.09 -5.28 -51.34
CA ASN A 8 -29.44 -5.05 -50.06
C ASN A 8 -30.34 -5.50 -48.91
N ASN A 9 -29.88 -6.48 -48.12
CA ASN A 9 -30.56 -7.05 -46.94
C ASN A 9 -31.87 -7.82 -47.21
N SER A 10 -32.18 -8.14 -48.46
CA SER A 10 -33.34 -8.97 -48.85
C SER A 10 -32.91 -10.19 -49.64
N ASP A 11 -31.99 -10.01 -50.60
CA ASP A 11 -31.34 -11.09 -51.33
C ASP A 11 -29.97 -11.39 -50.73
N GLU A 12 -29.74 -12.65 -50.39
CA GLU A 12 -28.60 -13.03 -49.56
C GLU A 12 -27.92 -14.29 -50.11
N LEU A 13 -26.60 -14.20 -50.26
CA LEU A 13 -25.73 -15.32 -50.59
C LEU A 13 -24.94 -15.73 -49.35
N ILE A 14 -25.18 -16.96 -48.90
CA ILE A 14 -24.55 -17.57 -47.73
C ILE A 14 -23.56 -18.63 -48.19
N LEU A 15 -22.32 -18.53 -47.76
CA LEU A 15 -21.30 -19.57 -47.99
C LEU A 15 -21.12 -20.35 -46.69
N MET A 16 -21.11 -21.68 -46.77
CA MET A 16 -20.97 -22.56 -45.62
C MET A 16 -19.93 -23.66 -45.87
N ASP A 17 -19.27 -24.07 -44.80
CA ASP A 17 -18.10 -24.93 -44.78
C ASP A 17 -18.39 -26.37 -44.32
N GLY A 18 -17.68 -27.35 -44.90
CA GLY A 18 -17.50 -28.72 -44.39
C GLY A 18 -18.64 -29.72 -44.59
N GLY A 19 -19.89 -29.28 -44.65
CA GLY A 19 -21.07 -30.18 -44.74
C GLY A 19 -21.71 -30.28 -46.12
N LEU A 20 -22.32 -31.45 -46.41
CA LEU A 20 -23.16 -31.66 -47.61
C LEU A 20 -24.60 -31.12 -47.46
N THR A 21 -24.98 -30.73 -46.24
CA THR A 21 -26.33 -30.29 -45.87
C THR A 21 -26.21 -29.12 -44.89
N GLU A 22 -27.12 -28.14 -44.95
CA GLU A 22 -27.08 -26.95 -44.07
C GLU A 22 -26.93 -27.30 -42.58
N SER A 23 -27.63 -28.33 -42.08
CA SER A 23 -27.56 -28.75 -40.67
C SER A 23 -26.23 -29.36 -40.24
N ARG A 24 -25.32 -29.62 -41.19
CA ARG A 24 -23.97 -30.18 -40.96
C ARG A 24 -22.86 -29.25 -41.45
N SER A 25 -23.22 -28.04 -41.89
CA SER A 25 -22.27 -27.04 -42.40
C SER A 25 -22.16 -25.88 -41.43
N VAL A 26 -21.01 -25.20 -41.44
CA VAL A 26 -20.78 -23.99 -40.62
C VAL A 26 -20.76 -22.77 -41.53
N GLU A 27 -21.54 -21.75 -41.23
CA GLU A 27 -21.57 -20.53 -42.04
C GLU A 27 -20.22 -19.78 -42.00
N ILE A 28 -19.70 -19.44 -43.19
CA ILE A 28 -18.46 -18.69 -43.40
C ILE A 28 -18.77 -17.19 -43.47
N VAL A 29 -19.75 -16.82 -44.29
CA VAL A 29 -20.10 -15.42 -44.55
C VAL A 29 -21.50 -15.27 -45.13
N HIS A 30 -22.08 -14.11 -44.86
CA HIS A 30 -23.32 -13.61 -45.42
C HIS A 30 -23.07 -12.41 -46.34
N LEU A 31 -23.59 -12.46 -47.57
CA LEU A 31 -23.34 -11.44 -48.58
C LEU A 31 -24.66 -10.91 -49.16
N SER A 32 -24.85 -9.59 -49.10
CA SER A 32 -25.97 -8.88 -49.72
C SER A 32 -25.47 -7.58 -50.38
N GLY A 33 -26.32 -6.94 -51.19
CA GLY A 33 -25.98 -5.68 -51.86
C GLY A 33 -24.98 -5.84 -53.01
N TYR A 34 -24.20 -4.78 -53.28
CA TYR A 34 -23.33 -4.67 -54.45
C TYR A 34 -21.83 -4.65 -54.11
N SER A 35 -21.03 -5.44 -54.83
CA SER A 35 -19.56 -5.47 -54.70
C SER A 35 -18.87 -5.81 -56.03
N THR A 36 -17.94 -4.94 -56.45
CA THR A 36 -17.10 -5.11 -57.65
C THR A 36 -15.67 -5.56 -57.36
N VAL A 37 -15.30 -5.66 -56.08
CA VAL A 37 -13.97 -6.11 -55.66
C VAL A 37 -14.03 -7.61 -55.41
N PRO A 38 -13.17 -8.43 -56.06
CA PRO A 38 -13.14 -9.86 -55.83
C PRO A 38 -12.87 -10.18 -54.36
N LYS A 39 -13.73 -11.00 -53.74
CA LYS A 39 -13.54 -11.54 -52.39
C LYS A 39 -13.38 -13.05 -52.46
N TYR A 40 -12.35 -13.56 -51.78
CA TYR A 40 -11.98 -14.98 -51.78
C TYR A 40 -12.41 -15.64 -50.47
N TYR A 41 -12.99 -16.84 -50.57
CA TYR A 41 -13.48 -17.64 -49.46
C TYR A 41 -13.01 -19.08 -49.66
N TYR A 42 -12.65 -19.76 -48.57
CA TYR A 42 -12.05 -21.09 -48.59
C TYR A 42 -12.87 -22.05 -47.74
N SER A 43 -12.99 -23.30 -48.18
CA SER A 43 -13.53 -24.40 -47.39
C SER A 43 -12.41 -25.11 -46.62
N SER A 44 -12.74 -25.66 -45.45
CA SER A 44 -11.84 -26.49 -44.63
C SER A 44 -11.74 -27.93 -45.09
N ASP A 45 -12.63 -28.37 -45.98
CA ASP A 45 -12.60 -29.68 -46.63
C ASP A 45 -12.82 -29.51 -48.14
N ASN A 46 -12.84 -30.61 -48.89
CA ASN A 46 -13.18 -30.62 -50.31
C ASN A 46 -14.67 -30.32 -50.62
N LYS A 47 -15.40 -29.70 -49.68
CA LYS A 47 -16.84 -29.42 -49.75
C LYS A 47 -17.12 -28.00 -49.29
N MET A 48 -17.91 -27.28 -50.09
CA MET A 48 -18.45 -25.97 -49.76
C MET A 48 -19.91 -25.92 -50.21
N LEU A 49 -20.79 -25.43 -49.34
CA LEU A 49 -22.21 -25.24 -49.66
C LEU A 49 -22.46 -23.75 -49.90
N LEU A 50 -23.11 -23.44 -51.01
CA LEU A 50 -23.58 -22.09 -51.33
C LEU A 50 -25.10 -22.10 -51.26
N LYS A 51 -25.68 -21.24 -50.43
CA LYS A 51 -27.12 -21.04 -50.33
C LYS A 51 -27.44 -19.62 -50.77
N PHE A 52 -28.29 -19.50 -51.77
CA PHE A 52 -28.81 -18.22 -52.21
C PHE A 52 -30.29 -18.14 -51.82
N ILE A 53 -30.66 -17.05 -51.14
CA ILE A 53 -32.02 -16.75 -50.69
C ILE A 53 -32.41 -15.44 -51.37
N SER A 54 -33.58 -15.43 -52.02
CA SER A 54 -34.14 -14.21 -52.61
C SER A 54 -35.58 -14.01 -52.16
N ASP A 55 -36.03 -12.76 -52.19
CA ASP A 55 -37.43 -12.42 -51.93
C ASP A 55 -38.27 -12.34 -53.23
N ALA A 56 -39.51 -11.85 -53.14
CA ALA A 56 -40.45 -11.79 -54.25
C ALA A 56 -40.36 -10.49 -55.09
N SER A 57 -39.43 -9.59 -54.77
CA SER A 57 -39.30 -8.25 -55.34
C SER A 57 -37.84 -7.87 -55.64
N VAL A 58 -37.64 -6.75 -56.35
CA VAL A 58 -36.34 -6.10 -56.64
C VAL A 58 -35.19 -7.05 -57.05
N THR A 59 -34.98 -7.21 -58.35
CA THR A 59 -33.94 -8.12 -58.87
C THR A 59 -32.57 -7.43 -59.03
N GLY A 60 -31.50 -8.08 -58.58
CA GLY A 60 -30.12 -7.75 -58.93
C GLY A 60 -29.60 -8.49 -60.18
N THR A 61 -28.37 -8.19 -60.63
CA THR A 61 -27.72 -8.96 -61.72
C THR A 61 -27.14 -10.29 -61.25
N GLY A 62 -27.25 -10.59 -59.95
CA GLY A 62 -26.82 -11.85 -59.33
C GLY A 62 -25.35 -11.84 -58.94
N PHE A 63 -24.75 -13.02 -58.86
CA PHE A 63 -23.35 -13.19 -58.50
C PHE A 63 -22.63 -14.10 -59.48
N THR A 64 -21.33 -13.84 -59.63
CA THR A 64 -20.40 -14.75 -60.30
C THR A 64 -19.37 -15.20 -59.29
N ALA A 65 -19.18 -16.51 -59.21
CA ALA A 65 -18.15 -17.11 -58.40
C ALA A 65 -17.37 -18.12 -59.25
N SER A 66 -16.06 -18.01 -59.25
CA SER A 66 -15.16 -19.07 -59.66
C SER A 66 -14.68 -19.84 -58.42
N TYR A 67 -14.43 -21.13 -58.59
CA TYR A 67 -13.75 -21.94 -57.59
C TYR A 67 -12.56 -22.63 -58.24
N SER A 68 -11.53 -22.88 -57.44
CA SER A 68 -10.39 -23.72 -57.81
C SER A 68 -10.09 -24.64 -56.62
N GLN A 69 -9.65 -25.86 -56.92
CA GLN A 69 -9.13 -26.74 -55.87
C GLN A 69 -7.78 -26.17 -55.43
N VAL A 70 -7.68 -25.84 -54.14
CA VAL A 70 -6.40 -25.56 -53.49
C VAL A 70 -5.95 -26.86 -52.84
N ASN A 71 -4.89 -27.49 -53.37
CA ASN A 71 -4.31 -28.68 -52.75
C ASN A 71 -3.59 -28.30 -51.45
N GLN A 72 -4.33 -28.10 -50.35
CA GLN A 72 -3.75 -28.06 -49.01
C GLN A 72 -3.56 -29.49 -48.48
N GLY A 73 -2.67 -30.24 -49.12
CA GLY A 73 -2.03 -31.38 -48.47
C GLY A 73 -0.70 -30.90 -47.92
N ASN A 74 -0.46 -30.99 -46.60
CA ASN A 74 0.88 -30.97 -45.98
C ASN A 74 1.94 -30.11 -46.71
N SER A 75 1.61 -28.87 -47.10
CA SER A 75 2.43 -28.16 -48.09
C SER A 75 3.52 -27.40 -47.35
N LEU A 76 4.66 -28.06 -47.18
CA LEU A 76 5.93 -27.42 -46.86
C LEU A 76 6.17 -26.28 -47.87
N GLN A 77 6.14 -25.04 -47.40
CA GLN A 77 6.45 -23.87 -48.23
C GLN A 77 7.89 -23.45 -48.03
N ASN A 78 8.64 -23.29 -49.11
CA ASN A 78 10.02 -22.80 -49.05
C ASN A 78 10.03 -21.28 -49.22
N LEU A 79 10.64 -20.59 -48.26
CA LEU A 79 10.82 -19.15 -48.23
C LEU A 79 12.32 -18.84 -48.23
N THR A 80 12.70 -17.72 -48.83
CA THR A 80 14.10 -17.26 -48.84
C THR A 80 14.25 -16.02 -47.97
N ALA A 81 15.18 -16.05 -47.02
CA ALA A 81 15.54 -14.91 -46.19
C ALA A 81 16.60 -14.05 -46.90
N THR A 82 16.28 -12.79 -47.17
CA THR A 82 17.20 -11.84 -47.81
C THR A 82 17.81 -10.88 -46.77
N ASN A 83 18.62 -9.92 -47.21
CA ASN A 83 19.22 -8.90 -46.34
C ASN A 83 18.23 -7.84 -45.81
N THR A 84 16.97 -7.90 -46.23
CA THR A 84 15.91 -6.99 -45.80
C THR A 84 14.82 -7.76 -45.08
N TRP A 85 14.18 -7.13 -44.10
CA TRP A 85 13.06 -7.74 -43.39
C TRP A 85 11.93 -8.13 -44.32
N GLN A 86 11.52 -9.39 -44.22
CA GLN A 86 10.35 -9.94 -44.88
C GLN A 86 9.34 -10.31 -43.80
N GLU A 87 8.07 -9.98 -44.00
CA GLU A 87 7.02 -10.32 -43.06
C GLU A 87 6.29 -11.59 -43.50
N LEU A 88 5.99 -12.45 -42.54
CA LEU A 88 5.09 -13.58 -42.72
C LEU A 88 3.92 -13.38 -41.76
N GLU A 89 2.74 -13.22 -42.35
CA GLU A 89 1.48 -13.30 -41.64
C GLU A 89 0.96 -14.71 -41.85
N PHE A 90 0.83 -15.47 -40.76
CA PHE A 90 0.15 -16.75 -40.84
C PHE A 90 -1.32 -16.45 -41.17
N PRO A 91 -1.96 -17.21 -42.08
CA PRO A 91 -2.64 -16.67 -43.26
C PRO A 91 -3.88 -15.80 -43.04
N TYR A 92 -4.20 -15.45 -41.80
CA TYR A 92 -5.39 -14.71 -41.43
C TYR A 92 -5.14 -13.74 -40.26
N TYR A 93 -4.11 -12.89 -40.33
CA TYR A 93 -3.96 -11.82 -39.34
C TYR A 93 -5.21 -10.91 -39.38
N ASN A 94 -5.94 -10.80 -38.28
CA ASN A 94 -7.29 -10.19 -38.20
C ASN A 94 -8.40 -10.87 -39.05
N SER A 95 -8.30 -12.16 -39.37
CA SER A 95 -9.40 -12.92 -40.00
C SER A 95 -9.72 -14.22 -39.25
N PHE A 96 -10.90 -14.80 -39.51
CA PHE A 96 -11.39 -16.00 -38.83
C PHE A 96 -10.46 -17.19 -39.14
N LEU A 97 -9.78 -17.76 -38.14
CA LEU A 97 -9.07 -19.03 -38.30
C LEU A 97 -10.13 -20.12 -38.49
N LEU A 98 -10.09 -20.87 -39.60
CA LEU A 98 -11.03 -21.95 -39.89
C LEU A 98 -10.40 -23.31 -39.52
N GLY A 99 -11.09 -24.08 -38.67
CA GLY A 99 -10.82 -25.50 -38.42
C GLY A 99 -9.41 -25.85 -37.94
N SER A 100 -8.99 -27.08 -38.24
CA SER A 100 -7.63 -27.59 -38.00
C SER A 100 -6.71 -27.16 -39.13
N GLN A 101 -5.61 -26.47 -38.85
CA GLN A 101 -4.60 -26.09 -39.86
C GLN A 101 -3.23 -26.60 -39.44
N ASP A 102 -2.54 -27.22 -40.39
CA ASP A 102 -1.14 -27.65 -40.27
C ASP A 102 -0.33 -26.99 -41.38
N LEU A 103 0.28 -25.86 -41.04
CA LEU A 103 1.14 -25.11 -41.96
C LEU A 103 2.59 -25.32 -41.58
N SER A 104 3.45 -25.50 -42.58
CA SER A 104 4.88 -25.72 -42.39
C SER A 104 5.67 -24.93 -43.43
N TYR A 105 6.68 -24.20 -42.96
CA TYR A 105 7.53 -23.34 -43.75
C TYR A 105 8.99 -23.69 -43.48
N VAL A 106 9.80 -23.74 -44.54
CA VAL A 106 11.27 -23.75 -44.44
C VAL A 106 11.75 -22.39 -44.92
N ILE A 107 12.36 -21.63 -44.04
CA ILE A 107 13.03 -20.38 -44.37
C ILE A 107 14.51 -20.69 -44.56
N GLU A 108 15.04 -20.36 -45.73
CA GLU A 108 16.42 -20.58 -46.11
C GLU A 108 17.13 -19.25 -46.37
N ALA A 109 18.31 -19.04 -45.79
CA ALA A 109 19.13 -17.86 -46.07
C ALA A 109 19.64 -17.90 -47.52
N GLU A 110 19.53 -16.77 -48.21
CA GLU A 110 20.04 -16.60 -49.58
C GLU A 110 21.55 -16.84 -49.67
N ASP A 111 22.30 -16.33 -48.68
CA ASP A 111 23.72 -16.63 -48.48
C ASP A 111 23.88 -17.86 -47.58
N GLN A 112 24.51 -18.90 -48.13
CA GLN A 112 24.69 -20.20 -47.49
C GLN A 112 25.49 -20.15 -46.18
N THR A 113 26.21 -19.06 -45.92
CA THR A 113 27.02 -18.84 -44.71
C THR A 113 26.28 -18.09 -43.61
N LYS A 114 25.08 -17.57 -43.89
CA LYS A 114 24.32 -16.73 -42.96
C LYS A 114 23.37 -17.55 -42.13
N THR A 115 23.18 -17.09 -40.89
CA THR A 115 22.06 -17.47 -40.03
C THR A 115 20.79 -16.76 -40.46
N ILE A 116 19.69 -16.94 -39.73
CA ILE A 116 18.43 -16.24 -39.92
C ILE A 116 18.01 -15.63 -38.59
N THR A 117 17.70 -14.34 -38.60
CA THR A 117 17.01 -13.66 -37.51
C THR A 117 15.52 -13.79 -37.72
N PHE A 118 14.80 -14.34 -36.75
CA PHE A 118 13.35 -14.47 -36.74
C PHE A 118 12.77 -13.65 -35.58
N GLN A 119 11.81 -12.77 -35.86
CA GLN A 119 11.21 -11.89 -34.87
C GLN A 119 9.69 -12.01 -34.88
N VAL A 120 9.13 -12.23 -33.70
CA VAL A 120 7.68 -12.19 -33.47
C VAL A 120 7.26 -10.75 -33.26
N LEU A 121 6.23 -10.29 -33.97
CA LEU A 121 5.70 -8.93 -33.88
C LEU A 121 4.39 -8.87 -33.09
N ASP A 122 3.50 -9.84 -33.29
CA ASP A 122 2.26 -10.00 -32.53
C ASP A 122 1.85 -11.47 -32.48
N ILE A 123 1.29 -11.89 -31.35
CA ILE A 123 0.76 -13.24 -31.15
C ILE A 123 -0.55 -13.18 -30.37
N ASP A 124 -1.58 -13.72 -30.97
CA ASP A 124 -2.91 -13.91 -30.41
C ASP A 124 -3.44 -15.22 -30.97
N LEU A 125 -3.08 -16.31 -30.31
CA LEU A 125 -3.46 -17.66 -30.70
C LEU A 125 -4.53 -18.20 -29.75
N PRO A 126 -5.47 -19.03 -30.25
CA PRO A 126 -6.36 -19.78 -29.37
C PRO A 126 -5.58 -20.79 -28.53
N VAL A 127 -6.23 -21.32 -27.49
CA VAL A 127 -5.61 -22.20 -26.48
C VAL A 127 -5.11 -23.53 -27.05
N ASP A 128 -5.68 -23.95 -28.17
CA ASP A 128 -5.38 -25.18 -28.92
C ASP A 128 -4.55 -24.94 -30.19
N ALA A 129 -3.97 -23.75 -30.33
CA ALA A 129 -3.01 -23.47 -31.38
C ALA A 129 -1.59 -23.24 -30.83
N THR A 130 -0.62 -23.71 -31.60
CA THR A 130 0.80 -23.58 -31.29
C THR A 130 1.59 -23.24 -32.54
N ALA A 131 2.56 -22.34 -32.42
CA ALA A 131 3.58 -22.13 -33.43
C ALA A 131 4.94 -22.61 -32.91
N VAL A 132 5.65 -23.39 -33.71
CA VAL A 132 6.93 -24.01 -33.33
C VAL A 132 8.00 -23.55 -34.30
N ILE A 133 9.04 -22.94 -33.77
CA ILE A 133 10.21 -22.50 -34.54
C ILE A 133 11.35 -23.46 -34.22
N ARG A 134 11.95 -24.03 -35.25
CA ARG A 134 13.01 -25.04 -35.13
C ARG A 134 14.28 -24.61 -35.86
N ASP A 135 15.41 -24.96 -35.26
CA ASP A 135 16.75 -24.70 -35.79
C ASP A 135 17.16 -25.77 -36.82
N GLY A 136 16.90 -25.50 -38.10
CA GLY A 136 17.11 -26.43 -39.20
C GLY A 136 15.94 -26.44 -40.19
N ASN A 137 15.94 -27.37 -41.14
CA ASN A 137 14.96 -27.42 -42.24
C ASN A 137 13.90 -28.52 -42.10
N THR A 138 13.79 -29.19 -40.94
CA THR A 138 12.86 -30.32 -40.77
C THR A 138 11.99 -30.19 -39.52
N VAL A 139 10.90 -30.94 -39.48
CA VAL A 139 10.04 -31.09 -38.30
C VAL A 139 10.74 -31.74 -37.09
N TYR A 140 11.86 -32.44 -37.31
CA TYR A 140 12.65 -33.10 -36.26
C TYR A 140 13.76 -32.20 -35.71
N SER A 141 14.02 -31.07 -36.35
CA SER A 141 15.00 -30.08 -35.91
C SER A 141 14.68 -29.57 -34.50
N LYS A 142 15.72 -29.16 -33.76
CA LYS A 142 15.59 -28.75 -32.36
C LYS A 142 14.68 -27.52 -32.23
N ILE A 143 13.82 -27.50 -31.23
CA ILE A 143 12.89 -26.37 -31.00
C ILE A 143 13.66 -25.20 -30.41
N LEU A 144 13.70 -24.07 -31.11
CA LEU A 144 14.22 -22.81 -30.58
C LEU A 144 13.20 -22.15 -29.67
N THR A 145 11.96 -22.08 -30.14
CA THR A 145 10.87 -21.49 -29.37
C THR A 145 9.53 -22.14 -29.72
N LEU A 146 8.69 -22.24 -28.70
CA LEU A 146 7.31 -22.69 -28.77
C LEU A 146 6.43 -21.50 -28.37
N LEU A 147 5.51 -21.13 -29.24
CA LEU A 147 4.66 -19.97 -29.09
C LEU A 147 3.20 -20.42 -28.95
N SER A 148 2.50 -19.93 -27.93
CA SER A 148 1.11 -20.25 -27.65
C SER A 148 0.42 -19.11 -26.91
N GLY A 149 -0.91 -19.04 -26.99
CA GLY A 149 -1.71 -18.06 -26.27
C GLY A 149 -1.55 -16.64 -26.80
N THR A 150 -1.71 -15.66 -25.90
CA THR A 150 -1.72 -14.23 -26.24
C THR A 150 -0.55 -13.50 -25.60
N TYR A 151 0.28 -12.85 -26.40
CA TYR A 151 1.40 -12.07 -25.91
C TYR A 151 1.61 -10.81 -26.77
N LYS A 152 1.58 -9.65 -26.11
CA LYS A 152 1.92 -8.36 -26.75
C LYS A 152 3.40 -8.05 -26.49
N GLY A 153 4.27 -8.69 -27.25
CA GLY A 153 5.70 -8.38 -27.18
C GLY A 153 6.49 -8.91 -28.35
N SER A 154 7.70 -8.36 -28.50
CA SER A 154 8.65 -8.79 -29.52
C SER A 154 9.64 -9.79 -28.91
N SER A 155 9.71 -10.98 -29.48
CA SER A 155 10.76 -11.97 -29.17
C SER A 155 11.58 -12.24 -30.42
N ILE A 156 12.89 -12.36 -30.25
CA ILE A 156 13.82 -12.67 -31.34
C ILE A 156 14.42 -14.05 -31.10
N SER A 157 14.48 -14.84 -32.15
CA SER A 157 15.16 -16.14 -32.19
C SER A 157 16.12 -16.15 -33.36
N LEU A 158 17.30 -16.72 -33.17
CA LEU A 158 18.35 -16.77 -34.19
C LEU A 158 18.70 -18.23 -34.47
N SER A 159 18.74 -18.63 -35.74
CA SER A 159 19.18 -19.97 -36.13
C SER A 159 20.70 -20.14 -35.98
N SER A 160 21.16 -21.37 -35.77
CA SER A 160 22.59 -21.71 -35.84
C SER A 160 23.07 -21.97 -37.28
N GLY A 161 22.19 -21.93 -38.26
CA GLY A 161 22.55 -22.16 -39.66
C GLY A 161 21.61 -21.47 -40.63
N ARG A 162 21.75 -21.82 -41.91
CA ARG A 162 20.98 -21.20 -43.00
C ARG A 162 19.50 -21.57 -43.05
N TYR A 163 19.00 -22.38 -42.13
CA TYR A 163 17.62 -22.87 -42.18
C TYR A 163 16.88 -22.63 -40.87
N LEU A 164 15.61 -22.24 -41.01
CA LEU A 164 14.61 -22.32 -39.96
C LEU A 164 13.40 -23.08 -40.48
N HIS A 165 12.83 -23.93 -39.63
CA HIS A 165 11.58 -24.59 -39.91
C HIS A 165 10.53 -24.04 -38.96
N VAL A 166 9.47 -23.48 -39.53
CA VAL A 166 8.38 -22.86 -38.78
C VAL A 166 7.10 -23.63 -39.05
N ALA A 167 6.53 -24.21 -38.02
CA ALA A 167 5.25 -24.91 -38.09
C ALA A 167 4.19 -24.17 -37.29
N PHE A 168 2.99 -24.14 -37.83
CA PHE A 168 1.80 -23.63 -37.17
C PHE A 168 0.74 -24.73 -37.16
N HIS A 169 0.29 -25.09 -35.97
CA HIS A 169 -0.74 -26.09 -35.73
C HIS A 169 -1.90 -25.43 -35.00
N THR A 170 -3.13 -25.66 -35.47
CA THR A 170 -4.37 -25.32 -34.77
C THR A 170 -5.35 -26.47 -34.96
N VAL A 171 -6.17 -26.75 -33.94
CA VAL A 171 -7.13 -27.87 -33.95
C VAL A 171 -8.55 -27.40 -34.29
N ARG A 172 -8.92 -26.18 -33.88
CA ARG A 172 -10.25 -25.61 -34.12
C ARG A 172 -10.15 -24.19 -34.65
N GLY A 173 -11.20 -23.79 -35.37
CA GLY A 173 -11.32 -22.42 -35.83
C GLY A 173 -11.60 -21.44 -34.69
N SER A 174 -11.06 -20.22 -34.79
CA SER A 174 -11.27 -19.15 -33.80
C SER A 174 -11.09 -17.75 -34.39
N GLN A 175 -11.80 -16.76 -33.85
CA GLN A 175 -11.66 -15.33 -34.21
C GLN A 175 -10.50 -14.66 -33.45
N ARG A 176 -9.28 -15.15 -33.65
CA ARG A 176 -8.07 -14.63 -33.00
C ARG A 176 -7.19 -13.89 -34.02
N ARG A 177 -6.40 -12.90 -33.57
CA ARG A 177 -5.58 -12.11 -34.51
C ARG A 177 -4.46 -12.91 -35.17
N GLY A 178 -4.08 -14.08 -34.67
CA GLY A 178 -3.10 -14.96 -35.31
C GLY A 178 -1.65 -14.63 -34.91
N LEU A 179 -0.71 -14.98 -35.80
CA LEU A 179 0.73 -14.79 -35.59
C LEU A 179 1.28 -13.91 -36.72
N LYS A 180 1.92 -12.79 -36.35
CA LYS A 180 2.64 -11.92 -37.26
C LYS A 180 4.11 -11.94 -36.92
N VAL A 181 4.95 -12.29 -37.90
CA VAL A 181 6.40 -12.43 -37.73
C VAL A 181 7.13 -11.75 -38.87
N ARG A 182 8.43 -11.51 -38.67
CA ARG A 182 9.34 -11.11 -39.72
C ARG A 182 10.66 -11.86 -39.61
N TYR A 183 11.34 -12.02 -40.74
CA TYR A 183 12.63 -12.69 -40.82
C TYR A 183 13.57 -12.00 -41.80
N MET A 184 14.87 -12.20 -41.60
CA MET A 184 15.92 -11.79 -42.53
C MET A 184 17.16 -12.66 -42.32
N GLN A 185 18.05 -12.74 -43.31
CA GLN A 185 19.32 -13.43 -43.12
C GLN A 185 20.31 -12.62 -42.29
N GLY A 186 21.24 -13.30 -41.66
CA GLY A 186 22.18 -12.77 -40.69
C GLY A 186 21.70 -12.92 -39.25
N CYS A 187 22.38 -12.24 -38.34
CA CYS A 187 22.09 -12.25 -36.91
C CYS A 187 22.03 -10.83 -36.33
N GLN A 188 21.75 -9.86 -37.19
CA GLN A 188 21.59 -8.47 -36.78
C GLN A 188 20.17 -8.25 -36.27
N ALA A 189 19.99 -7.32 -35.35
CA ALA A 189 18.66 -6.90 -34.90
C ALA A 189 18.70 -5.49 -34.28
N SER A 190 17.57 -4.79 -34.37
CA SER A 190 17.36 -3.51 -33.70
C SER A 190 16.31 -3.68 -32.59
N LEU A 191 16.62 -3.14 -31.42
CA LEU A 191 15.88 -3.34 -30.19
C LEU A 191 15.50 -1.98 -29.59
N ASP A 192 14.21 -1.67 -29.57
CA ASP A 192 13.67 -0.36 -29.20
C ASP A 192 12.84 -0.39 -27.89
N ARG A 193 12.64 -1.58 -27.32
CA ARG A 193 11.87 -1.77 -26.09
C ARG A 193 12.68 -1.47 -24.85
N SER A 194 11.99 -1.03 -23.80
CA SER A 194 12.58 -0.76 -22.48
C SER A 194 13.19 -1.97 -21.78
N THR A 195 12.89 -3.17 -22.25
CA THR A 195 13.54 -4.41 -21.83
C THR A 195 13.50 -5.44 -22.96
N GLY A 196 14.46 -6.36 -22.97
CA GLY A 196 14.52 -7.45 -23.93
C GLY A 196 15.66 -8.42 -23.65
N TYR A 197 15.71 -9.46 -24.48
CA TYR A 197 16.70 -10.54 -24.40
C TYR A 197 17.58 -10.54 -25.65
N ILE A 198 18.86 -10.84 -25.46
CA ILE A 198 19.83 -11.00 -26.53
C ILE A 198 20.52 -12.34 -26.31
N SER A 199 20.48 -13.20 -27.31
CA SER A 199 21.07 -14.52 -27.26
C SER A 199 21.91 -14.81 -28.50
N SER A 200 22.93 -15.65 -28.34
CA SER A 200 23.73 -16.12 -29.47
C SER A 200 22.89 -16.97 -30.42
N PRO A 201 23.24 -17.06 -31.71
CA PRO A 201 22.52 -17.90 -32.67
C PRO A 201 22.49 -19.37 -32.23
N GLY A 202 21.31 -20.00 -32.32
CA GLY A 202 21.08 -21.39 -31.89
C GLY A 202 20.80 -21.58 -30.39
N TYR A 203 20.97 -20.57 -29.54
CA TYR A 203 20.73 -20.70 -28.10
C TYR A 203 19.24 -20.97 -27.79
N PRO A 204 18.89 -21.83 -26.82
CA PRO A 204 19.76 -22.61 -25.93
C PRO A 204 20.09 -24.02 -26.45
N VAL A 205 19.71 -24.36 -27.69
CA VAL A 205 19.61 -25.76 -28.15
C VAL A 205 20.78 -26.22 -29.02
N SER A 206 21.49 -25.28 -29.61
CA SER A 206 22.61 -25.52 -30.53
C SER A 206 23.82 -24.68 -30.12
N PHE A 207 25.01 -25.16 -30.46
CA PHE A 207 26.23 -24.38 -30.36
C PHE A 207 26.19 -23.23 -31.37
N TYR A 208 26.73 -22.07 -30.99
CA TYR A 208 26.75 -20.94 -31.92
C TYR A 208 27.70 -21.19 -33.10
N PRO A 209 27.45 -20.58 -34.28
CA PRO A 209 28.28 -20.76 -35.46
C PRO A 209 29.67 -20.14 -35.30
N ASN A 210 30.65 -20.69 -36.01
CA ASN A 210 32.01 -20.13 -36.08
C ASN A 210 32.10 -19.06 -37.19
N GLY A 211 33.03 -18.11 -37.05
CA GLY A 211 33.34 -17.11 -38.07
C GLY A 211 32.27 -16.04 -38.28
N ILE A 212 31.30 -15.91 -37.39
CA ILE A 212 30.22 -14.92 -37.47
C ILE A 212 30.51 -13.67 -36.64
N THR A 213 29.91 -12.56 -37.07
CA THR A 213 29.80 -11.31 -36.30
C THR A 213 28.33 -10.90 -36.23
N CYS A 214 27.78 -10.89 -35.03
CA CYS A 214 26.41 -10.47 -34.76
C CYS A 214 26.39 -9.11 -34.06
N ARG A 215 25.39 -8.29 -34.40
CA ARG A 215 25.26 -6.92 -33.91
C ARG A 215 23.81 -6.65 -33.55
N TRP A 216 23.57 -6.34 -32.28
CA TRP A 216 22.30 -5.87 -31.78
C TRP A 216 22.40 -4.39 -31.45
N GLU A 217 21.59 -3.56 -32.09
CA GLU A 217 21.51 -2.12 -31.83
C GLU A 217 20.36 -1.86 -30.86
N VAL A 218 20.69 -1.53 -29.62
CA VAL A 218 19.72 -1.17 -28.59
C VAL A 218 19.54 0.34 -28.61
N SER A 219 18.30 0.80 -28.79
CA SER A 219 17.94 2.22 -28.80
C SER A 219 16.63 2.42 -28.06
N VAL A 220 16.71 2.66 -26.75
CA VAL A 220 15.56 2.92 -25.88
C VAL A 220 15.41 4.43 -25.66
N PRO A 221 14.45 5.11 -26.32
CA PRO A 221 14.29 6.55 -26.20
C PRO A 221 13.98 6.97 -24.75
N GLY A 222 14.64 8.03 -24.27
CA GLY A 222 14.42 8.59 -22.93
C GLY A 222 15.01 7.77 -21.76
N ALA A 223 15.64 6.62 -22.02
CA ALA A 223 16.30 5.85 -20.98
C ALA A 223 17.53 6.60 -20.45
N LYS A 224 17.56 6.84 -19.12
CA LYS A 224 18.73 7.46 -18.46
C LYS A 224 19.87 6.47 -18.32
N ASN A 225 19.57 5.24 -17.92
CA ASN A 225 20.52 4.15 -17.78
C ASN A 225 19.84 2.83 -18.17
N VAL A 226 20.63 1.91 -18.70
CA VAL A 226 20.22 0.54 -19.00
C VAL A 226 21.18 -0.41 -18.30
N THR A 227 20.65 -1.41 -17.63
CA THR A 227 21.45 -2.44 -16.95
C THR A 227 21.32 -3.76 -17.70
N LEU A 228 22.46 -4.40 -17.97
CA LEU A 228 22.56 -5.71 -18.61
C LEU A 228 22.90 -6.77 -17.58
N LEU A 229 22.12 -7.85 -17.60
CA LEU A 229 22.29 -9.03 -16.76
C LEU A 229 22.55 -10.25 -17.64
N ILE A 230 23.69 -10.89 -17.44
CA ILE A 230 24.02 -12.15 -18.10
C ILE A 230 23.37 -13.30 -17.31
N SER A 231 22.48 -14.05 -17.96
CA SER A 231 21.80 -15.19 -17.32
C SER A 231 22.58 -16.49 -17.52
N ARG A 232 23.21 -16.64 -18.69
CA ARG A 232 24.09 -17.77 -19.00
C ARG A 232 25.14 -17.33 -20.02
N MET A 233 26.36 -17.82 -19.86
CA MET A 233 27.48 -17.59 -20.77
C MET A 233 28.33 -18.85 -20.81
N ASP A 234 28.58 -19.34 -22.02
CA ASP A 234 29.47 -20.45 -22.34
C ASP A 234 30.08 -20.16 -23.71
N LEU A 235 31.12 -19.32 -23.70
CA LEU A 235 31.88 -18.98 -24.89
C LEU A 235 33.24 -19.67 -24.88
N HIS A 236 33.78 -19.93 -26.07
CA HIS A 236 35.19 -20.22 -26.20
C HIS A 236 36.04 -18.98 -25.87
N ILE A 237 37.26 -19.17 -25.38
CA ILE A 237 38.15 -18.08 -24.93
C ILE A 237 38.60 -17.13 -26.05
N SER A 238 38.57 -17.59 -27.31
CA SER A 238 38.88 -16.80 -28.50
C SER A 238 37.70 -15.97 -29.02
N ASP A 239 36.49 -16.25 -28.51
CA ASP A 239 35.26 -15.57 -28.89
C ASP A 239 34.93 -14.51 -27.86
N ARG A 240 34.23 -13.45 -28.29
CA ARG A 240 33.99 -12.31 -27.40
C ARG A 240 32.67 -11.59 -27.64
N ILE A 241 32.12 -11.06 -26.57
CA ILE A 241 31.02 -10.09 -26.57
C ILE A 241 31.61 -8.72 -26.24
N GLN A 242 31.39 -7.76 -27.12
CA GLN A 242 31.76 -6.36 -26.93
C GLN A 242 30.50 -5.52 -26.76
N ILE A 243 30.54 -4.65 -25.75
CA ILE A 243 29.51 -3.64 -25.51
C ILE A 243 30.10 -2.30 -25.89
N VAL A 244 29.51 -1.63 -26.88
CA VAL A 244 30.02 -0.37 -27.42
C VAL A 244 28.94 0.70 -27.40
N MET A 245 29.35 1.94 -27.12
CA MET A 245 28.50 3.13 -27.21
C MET A 245 29.17 4.12 -28.15
N GLY A 246 28.65 4.24 -29.37
CA GLY A 246 29.35 4.93 -30.46
C GLY A 246 30.71 4.25 -30.72
N ASN A 247 31.80 4.98 -30.50
CA ASN A 247 33.17 4.47 -30.69
C ASN A 247 33.83 3.97 -29.40
N TYR A 248 33.14 4.06 -28.25
CA TYR A 248 33.70 3.70 -26.95
C TYR A 248 33.39 2.25 -26.59
N LEU A 249 34.42 1.46 -26.28
CA LEU A 249 34.29 0.11 -25.76
C LEU A 249 34.03 0.16 -24.24
N ILE A 250 32.84 -0.26 -23.82
CA ILE A 250 32.40 -0.29 -22.42
C ILE A 250 32.79 -1.61 -21.76
N GLY A 251 32.60 -2.72 -22.48
CA GLY A 251 32.85 -4.06 -21.97
C GLY A 251 33.35 -4.99 -23.07
N ASN A 252 34.22 -5.92 -22.71
CA ASN A 252 34.77 -6.94 -23.60
C ASN A 252 34.93 -8.24 -22.81
N TYR A 253 34.10 -9.23 -23.13
CA TYR A 253 33.96 -10.44 -22.35
C TYR A 253 34.18 -11.67 -23.22
N SER A 254 34.94 -12.63 -22.72
CA SER A 254 35.22 -13.92 -23.37
C SER A 254 35.17 -15.04 -22.35
N GLY A 255 35.06 -16.30 -22.81
CA GLY A 255 34.91 -17.43 -21.90
C GLY A 255 33.66 -17.27 -21.03
N ASN A 256 33.86 -17.35 -19.71
CA ASN A 256 32.83 -17.15 -18.69
C ASN A 256 33.15 -15.95 -17.78
N SER A 257 33.80 -14.92 -18.32
CA SER A 257 34.32 -13.79 -17.52
C SER A 257 33.29 -12.71 -17.16
N TRP A 258 32.11 -12.71 -17.78
CA TRP A 258 31.03 -11.77 -17.42
C TRP A 258 30.24 -12.32 -16.23
N LEU A 259 30.51 -11.82 -15.03
CA LEU A 259 29.87 -12.29 -13.79
C LEU A 259 29.02 -11.23 -13.08
N THR A 260 29.18 -9.96 -13.43
CA THR A 260 28.51 -8.85 -12.75
C THR A 260 27.57 -8.08 -13.69
N PRO A 261 26.48 -7.50 -13.16
CA PRO A 261 25.63 -6.59 -13.91
C PRO A 261 26.45 -5.44 -14.52
N LEU A 262 26.25 -5.16 -15.80
CA LEU A 262 26.86 -4.00 -16.46
C LEU A 262 25.82 -2.90 -16.61
N ARG A 263 26.08 -1.75 -15.98
CA ARG A 263 25.23 -0.57 -16.08
C ARG A 263 25.81 0.41 -17.11
N ILE A 264 24.99 0.78 -18.09
CA ILE A 264 25.32 1.69 -19.18
C ILE A 264 24.58 3.01 -18.97
N SER A 265 25.27 4.14 -19.14
CA SER A 265 24.65 5.46 -19.15
C SER A 265 24.06 5.77 -20.53
N GLY A 266 22.78 6.09 -20.58
CA GLY A 266 22.03 6.32 -21.81
C GLY A 266 21.25 5.10 -22.31
N GLY A 267 20.46 5.32 -23.36
CA GLY A 267 19.59 4.31 -23.96
C GLY A 267 20.09 3.75 -25.30
N GLN A 268 21.26 4.18 -25.78
CA GLN A 268 21.79 3.78 -27.09
C GLN A 268 23.15 3.11 -26.96
N PHE A 269 23.23 1.83 -27.35
CA PHE A 269 24.46 1.05 -27.36
C PHE A 269 24.32 -0.16 -28.30
N SER A 270 25.45 -0.71 -28.73
CA SER A 270 25.48 -1.95 -29.51
C SER A 270 26.09 -3.08 -28.69
N VAL A 271 25.49 -4.26 -28.80
CA VAL A 271 26.08 -5.52 -28.38
C VAL A 271 26.64 -6.21 -29.61
N ILE A 272 27.92 -6.55 -29.61
CA ILE A 272 28.60 -7.19 -30.73
C ILE A 272 29.15 -8.53 -30.26
N PHE A 273 28.72 -9.62 -30.90
CA PHE A 273 29.30 -10.94 -30.67
C PHE A 273 30.19 -11.32 -31.84
N ILE A 274 31.43 -11.73 -31.55
CA ILE A 274 32.42 -12.12 -32.54
C ILE A 274 32.91 -13.53 -32.19
N SER A 275 32.60 -14.49 -33.06
CA SER A 275 33.13 -15.85 -32.99
C SER A 275 34.33 -16.02 -33.92
N SER A 276 35.33 -16.75 -33.45
CA SER A 276 36.51 -17.16 -34.19
C SER A 276 36.19 -18.26 -35.22
N ALA A 277 37.15 -18.60 -36.09
CA ALA A 277 36.94 -19.53 -37.20
C ALA A 277 36.74 -21.01 -36.77
N SER A 278 36.98 -21.34 -35.50
CA SER A 278 36.88 -22.71 -34.98
C SER A 278 36.62 -22.71 -33.47
N LEU A 279 35.99 -23.78 -32.97
CA LEU A 279 35.62 -24.00 -31.57
C LEU A 279 34.49 -23.08 -31.09
N ASN A 280 33.43 -23.67 -30.58
CA ASN A 280 32.25 -22.97 -30.07
C ASN A 280 31.79 -23.55 -28.74
N GLY A 281 30.96 -22.79 -28.03
CA GLY A 281 30.29 -23.19 -26.81
C GLY A 281 28.76 -23.16 -26.96
N GLN A 282 28.04 -23.40 -25.87
CA GLN A 282 26.57 -23.33 -25.89
C GLN A 282 26.04 -21.91 -26.07
N GLY A 283 26.90 -20.90 -25.95
CA GLY A 283 26.57 -19.51 -26.24
C GLY A 283 26.12 -18.75 -25.02
N PHE A 284 25.30 -17.72 -25.23
CA PHE A 284 24.91 -16.81 -24.17
C PHE A 284 23.46 -16.37 -24.26
N ASN A 285 22.94 -15.95 -23.12
CA ASN A 285 21.68 -15.23 -23.01
C ASN A 285 21.81 -14.10 -21.99
N LEU A 286 21.63 -12.88 -22.45
CA LEU A 286 21.62 -11.69 -21.61
C LEU A 286 20.27 -10.99 -21.70
N THR A 287 19.89 -10.37 -20.60
CA THR A 287 18.70 -9.53 -20.50
C THR A 287 19.15 -8.10 -20.30
N TYR A 288 18.51 -7.15 -20.97
CA TYR A 288 18.67 -5.74 -20.70
C TYR A 288 17.35 -5.15 -20.23
N SER A 289 17.41 -4.18 -19.34
CA SER A 289 16.25 -3.36 -18.97
C SER A 289 16.70 -1.96 -18.58
N VAL A 290 15.84 -0.98 -18.84
CA VAL A 290 16.00 0.35 -18.25
C VAL A 290 15.97 0.27 -16.73
N ASP A 291 16.76 1.13 -16.10
CA ASP A 291 16.77 1.31 -14.65
C ASP A 291 15.46 1.93 -14.15
N CYS A 292 15.13 1.65 -12.90
CA CYS A 292 13.95 2.21 -12.25
C CYS A 292 14.11 3.72 -11.97
N PRO A 293 13.00 4.46 -11.81
CA PRO A 293 13.08 5.85 -11.36
C PRO A 293 13.63 5.92 -9.93
N GLN A 294 14.34 7.02 -9.62
CA GLN A 294 14.84 7.29 -8.27
C GLN A 294 13.68 7.35 -7.26
N PRO A 295 13.65 6.47 -6.26
CA PRO A 295 12.57 6.45 -5.27
C PRO A 295 12.74 7.61 -4.28
N ALA A 296 11.63 8.25 -3.90
CA ALA A 296 11.62 9.37 -2.97
C ALA A 296 11.61 8.86 -1.52
N ILE A 297 12.76 8.40 -1.04
CA ILE A 297 12.96 7.87 0.31
C ILE A 297 13.57 8.95 1.21
N ASP A 298 12.93 9.21 2.35
CA ASP A 298 13.41 10.18 3.34
C ASP A 298 14.34 9.53 4.37
N LEU A 299 15.65 9.60 4.09
CA LEU A 299 16.71 9.05 4.95
C LEU A 299 16.79 9.70 6.34
N SER A 300 16.11 10.83 6.57
CA SER A 300 16.02 11.42 7.92
C SER A 300 15.15 10.59 8.86
N LEU A 301 14.15 9.87 8.32
CA LEU A 301 13.18 9.06 9.05
C LEU A 301 13.27 7.56 8.75
N SER A 302 14.02 7.15 7.71
CA SER A 302 14.18 5.74 7.35
C SER A 302 15.66 5.31 7.32
N ASP A 303 15.88 4.03 7.55
CA ASP A 303 17.12 3.32 7.27
C ASP A 303 16.96 2.44 6.03
N VAL A 304 18.06 2.22 5.32
CA VAL A 304 18.11 1.37 4.13
C VAL A 304 19.13 0.26 4.36
N VAL A 305 18.67 -0.98 4.23
CA VAL A 305 19.52 -2.18 4.26
C VAL A 305 19.82 -2.59 2.83
N GLY A 306 21.11 -2.64 2.48
CA GLY A 306 21.58 -2.86 1.11
C GLY A 306 22.00 -1.55 0.43
N THR A 307 22.26 -1.62 -0.88
CA THR A 307 22.72 -0.47 -1.67
C THR A 307 21.53 0.22 -2.32
N LEU A 308 21.31 1.50 -2.01
CA LEU A 308 20.28 2.32 -2.65
C LEU A 308 20.68 2.61 -4.11
N THR A 309 20.22 1.77 -5.03
CA THR A 309 20.46 1.91 -6.47
C THR A 309 19.21 1.56 -7.26
N THR A 310 19.10 2.13 -8.45
CA THR A 310 17.99 1.94 -9.39
C THR A 310 18.30 0.94 -10.50
N SER A 311 19.48 0.30 -10.47
CA SER A 311 19.89 -0.66 -11.50
C SER A 311 18.87 -1.79 -11.63
N TYR A 312 18.52 -2.20 -12.84
CA TYR A 312 17.68 -3.39 -13.03
C TYR A 312 18.26 -4.62 -12.30
N GLY A 313 17.41 -5.32 -11.55
CA GLY A 313 17.79 -6.44 -10.69
C GLY A 313 18.34 -6.04 -9.32
N SER A 314 18.45 -4.74 -9.00
CA SER A 314 18.82 -4.30 -7.65
C SER A 314 17.73 -4.58 -6.63
N GLU A 315 18.17 -4.83 -5.40
CA GLU A 315 17.32 -5.05 -4.24
C GLU A 315 17.86 -4.28 -3.03
N PHE A 316 16.97 -3.58 -2.33
CA PHE A 316 17.26 -3.00 -1.02
C PHE A 316 15.98 -2.97 -0.18
N THR A 317 16.14 -2.93 1.13
CA THR A 317 15.01 -2.93 2.06
C THR A 317 14.97 -1.63 2.85
N VAL A 318 13.79 -1.01 2.91
CA VAL A 318 13.54 0.22 3.67
C VAL A 318 12.89 -0.14 5.00
N THR A 319 13.40 0.44 6.08
CA THR A 319 12.84 0.34 7.44
C THR A 319 12.66 1.72 8.02
N CYS A 320 11.60 1.95 8.79
CA CYS A 320 11.44 3.21 9.51
C CYS A 320 12.29 3.23 10.78
N LYS A 321 12.93 4.37 11.07
CA LYS A 321 13.68 4.58 12.32
C LYS A 321 12.73 4.52 13.52
N GLN A 322 13.30 4.31 14.70
CA GLN A 322 12.53 4.29 15.95
C GLN A 322 11.65 5.54 16.10
N GLY A 323 10.38 5.33 16.45
CA GLY A 323 9.39 6.41 16.59
C GLY A 323 8.84 6.96 15.27
N SER A 324 9.09 6.26 14.16
CA SER A 324 8.44 6.50 12.88
C SER A 324 7.85 5.19 12.33
N ARG A 325 6.85 5.31 11.46
CA ARG A 325 6.18 4.17 10.82
C ARG A 325 5.78 4.50 9.40
N PHE A 326 5.54 3.48 8.57
CA PHE A 326 4.94 3.67 7.27
C PHE A 326 3.50 4.20 7.42
N PHE A 327 3.16 5.25 6.66
CA PHE A 327 1.85 5.89 6.71
C PHE A 327 1.03 5.72 5.43
N GLN A 328 1.64 5.22 4.35
CA GLN A 328 0.95 4.91 3.10
C GLN A 328 0.14 3.63 3.26
N THR A 329 -1.10 3.64 2.76
CA THR A 329 -2.08 2.56 2.90
C THR A 329 -1.54 1.17 2.52
N GLU A 330 -0.74 1.07 1.46
CA GLU A 330 -0.14 -0.20 0.99
C GLU A 330 0.91 -0.79 1.94
N HIS A 331 1.44 0.01 2.86
CA HIS A 331 2.57 -0.33 3.73
C HIS A 331 2.27 -0.20 5.23
N ILE A 332 1.05 0.21 5.61
CA ILE A 332 0.63 0.29 7.02
C ILE A 332 0.79 -1.08 7.69
N GLY A 333 1.38 -1.10 8.88
CA GLY A 333 1.59 -2.31 9.68
C GLY A 333 2.81 -3.14 9.27
N LYS A 334 3.48 -2.82 8.16
CA LYS A 334 4.75 -3.47 7.79
C LYS A 334 5.89 -2.92 8.63
N THR A 335 6.86 -3.78 8.96
CA THR A 335 8.11 -3.41 9.64
C THR A 335 9.20 -3.00 8.66
N ASN A 336 9.18 -3.60 7.47
CA ASN A 336 10.10 -3.31 6.38
C ASN A 336 9.39 -3.41 5.01
N VAL A 337 9.95 -2.75 4.00
CA VAL A 337 9.48 -2.83 2.61
C VAL A 337 10.69 -3.08 1.70
N THR A 338 10.70 -4.23 1.05
CA THR A 338 11.74 -4.60 0.08
C THR A 338 11.40 -4.07 -1.30
N MET A 339 12.32 -3.26 -1.84
CA MET A 339 12.26 -2.64 -3.15
C MET A 339 13.15 -3.45 -4.11
N ILE A 340 12.56 -3.97 -5.19
CA ILE A 340 13.25 -4.69 -6.25
C ILE A 340 13.01 -3.98 -7.57
N CYS A 341 14.07 -3.60 -8.28
CA CYS A 341 13.93 -3.02 -9.60
C CYS A 341 13.70 -4.12 -10.63
N MET A 342 12.46 -4.22 -11.12
CA MET A 342 12.04 -5.22 -12.10
C MET A 342 12.24 -4.73 -13.54
N ALA A 343 11.89 -5.59 -14.49
CA ALA A 343 11.94 -5.25 -15.90
C ALA A 343 11.03 -4.05 -16.22
N PHE A 344 11.24 -3.42 -17.38
CA PHE A 344 10.50 -2.24 -17.84
C PHE A 344 10.71 -0.97 -16.98
N GLY A 345 11.68 -0.97 -16.05
CA GLY A 345 11.94 0.18 -15.17
C GLY A 345 10.90 0.37 -14.08
N GLN A 346 10.28 -0.72 -13.65
CA GLN A 346 9.22 -0.70 -12.63
C GLN A 346 9.71 -1.33 -11.33
N TRP A 347 9.41 -0.66 -10.21
CA TRP A 347 9.59 -1.25 -8.89
C TRP A 347 8.54 -2.35 -8.66
N ASN A 348 8.87 -3.36 -7.87
CA ASN A 348 7.92 -4.39 -7.39
C ASN A 348 6.77 -3.82 -6.53
N VAL A 349 6.87 -2.56 -6.11
CA VAL A 349 5.82 -1.83 -5.39
C VAL A 349 5.32 -0.66 -6.23
N ASN A 350 4.03 -0.36 -6.12
CA ASN A 350 3.41 0.75 -6.85
C ASN A 350 3.79 2.12 -6.26
N THR A 351 3.99 2.18 -4.94
CA THR A 351 4.30 3.42 -4.23
C THR A 351 5.61 3.31 -3.44
N SER A 352 6.49 4.30 -3.61
CA SER A 352 7.73 4.41 -2.84
C SER A 352 7.41 4.53 -1.35
N PRO A 353 8.01 3.71 -0.47
CA PRO A 353 7.71 3.68 0.95
C PRO A 353 8.14 4.98 1.64
N LYS A 354 7.23 5.58 2.40
CA LYS A 354 7.45 6.82 3.15
C LYS A 354 7.18 6.60 4.62
N CYS A 355 8.15 6.99 5.45
CA CYS A 355 8.02 7.00 6.89
C CYS A 355 7.50 8.37 7.36
N ALA A 356 6.65 8.35 8.38
CA ALA A 356 6.26 9.54 9.12
C ALA A 356 6.46 9.27 10.60
N ARG A 357 6.76 10.32 11.37
CA ARG A 357 6.85 10.19 12.83
C ARG A 357 5.50 9.72 13.39
N ILE A 358 5.56 8.87 14.41
CA ILE A 358 4.36 8.37 15.08
C ILE A 358 3.69 9.55 15.77
N GLN A 359 2.41 9.74 15.46
CA GLN A 359 1.61 10.76 16.11
C GLN A 359 1.11 10.21 17.44
N CYS A 360 1.35 10.94 18.53
CA CYS A 360 0.81 10.54 19.81
C CYS A 360 -0.71 10.63 19.85
N GLU A 361 -1.29 9.85 20.74
CA GLU A 361 -2.69 9.94 21.09
C GLU A 361 -3.06 11.36 21.56
N LYS A 362 -4.37 11.60 21.60
CA LYS A 362 -4.92 12.87 22.05
C LYS A 362 -4.33 13.21 23.42
N VAL A 363 -3.85 14.45 23.54
CA VAL A 363 -3.20 14.95 24.75
C VAL A 363 -4.07 14.65 25.99
N PRO A 364 -3.53 13.94 27.00
CA PRO A 364 -4.28 13.55 28.19
C PRO A 364 -4.69 14.76 29.03
N ASN A 365 -5.91 14.71 29.55
CA ASN A 365 -6.37 15.69 30.53
C ASN A 365 -5.91 15.25 31.93
N VAL A 366 -5.09 16.06 32.59
CA VAL A 366 -4.72 15.88 34.00
C VAL A 366 -5.69 16.69 34.84
N GLN A 367 -6.51 16.01 35.65
CA GLN A 367 -7.49 16.67 36.51
C GLN A 367 -6.80 17.65 37.47
N ASN A 368 -7.37 18.84 37.63
CA ASN A 368 -6.81 19.94 38.43
C ASN A 368 -5.42 20.42 37.98
N GLY A 369 -5.04 20.11 36.74
CA GLY A 369 -3.82 20.62 36.11
C GLY A 369 -4.08 21.22 34.72
N TYR A 370 -3.05 21.88 34.19
CA TYR A 370 -3.05 22.49 32.88
C TYR A 370 -1.67 22.34 32.23
N ILE A 371 -1.63 22.45 30.90
CA ILE A 371 -0.39 22.40 30.12
C ILE A 371 0.23 23.79 30.13
N ALA A 372 1.42 23.92 30.69
CA ALA A 372 2.15 25.18 30.79
C ALA A 372 2.96 25.49 29.53
N SER A 373 3.49 24.46 28.87
CA SER A 373 4.27 24.59 27.63
C SER A 373 4.24 23.29 26.83
N SER A 374 4.54 23.41 25.53
CA SER A 374 4.65 22.28 24.60
C SER A 374 5.78 22.51 23.61
N SER A 375 6.35 21.42 23.07
CA SER A 375 7.36 21.48 22.01
C SER A 375 6.82 21.88 20.63
N GLY A 376 5.55 22.33 20.53
CA GLY A 376 4.88 22.64 19.26
C GLY A 376 4.23 21.40 18.63
N ASN A 377 4.89 20.77 17.66
CA ASN A 377 4.42 19.50 17.08
C ASN A 377 4.63 18.37 18.09
N LEU A 378 3.61 17.52 18.28
CA LEU A 378 3.60 16.43 19.28
C LEU A 378 3.65 14.99 18.68
N PRO A 379 4.51 14.68 17.69
CA PRO A 379 4.80 13.30 17.35
C PRO A 379 5.82 12.72 18.36
N TYR A 380 6.32 11.51 18.11
CA TYR A 380 7.40 10.87 18.87
C TYR A 380 8.50 11.85 19.35
N ASN A 381 8.90 11.72 20.62
CA ASN A 381 9.79 12.64 21.36
C ASN A 381 9.23 14.06 21.60
N GLY A 382 7.99 14.35 21.23
CA GLY A 382 7.29 15.55 21.64
C GLY A 382 7.09 15.57 23.15
N THR A 383 7.17 16.76 23.76
CA THR A 383 7.08 16.93 25.22
C THR A 383 6.00 17.94 25.61
N LEU A 384 5.39 17.69 26.76
CA LEU A 384 4.40 18.56 27.39
C LEU A 384 4.79 18.76 28.85
N THR A 385 4.76 20.00 29.32
CA THR A 385 5.01 20.32 30.73
C THR A 385 3.69 20.69 31.39
N TYR A 386 3.31 19.96 32.43
CA TYR A 386 2.10 20.18 33.23
C TYR A 386 2.40 21.01 34.47
N LYS A 387 1.41 21.81 34.86
CA LYS A 387 1.36 22.50 36.15
C LYS A 387 0.00 22.28 36.78
N CYS A 388 -0.06 22.29 38.11
CA CYS A 388 -1.31 22.16 38.84
C CYS A 388 -1.95 23.54 39.06
N TYR A 389 -3.28 23.58 39.09
CA TYR A 389 -4.00 24.77 39.53
C TYR A 389 -3.70 25.04 41.01
N GLN A 390 -3.93 26.28 41.42
CA GLN A 390 -3.71 26.71 42.80
C GLN A 390 -4.45 25.80 43.81
N GLY A 391 -3.76 25.44 44.90
CA GLY A 391 -4.28 24.52 45.92
C GLY A 391 -4.07 23.02 45.62
N TYR A 392 -3.40 22.70 44.50
CA TYR A 392 -2.97 21.36 44.16
C TYR A 392 -1.45 21.30 43.97
N MET A 393 -0.85 20.19 44.40
CA MET A 393 0.57 19.90 44.22
C MET A 393 0.78 18.82 43.16
N LEU A 394 1.84 18.98 42.35
CA LEU A 394 2.21 18.03 41.31
C LEU A 394 2.95 16.85 41.92
N VAL A 395 2.46 15.64 41.64
CA VAL A 395 3.07 14.37 42.02
C VAL A 395 3.51 13.65 40.76
N GLY A 396 4.80 13.33 40.67
CA GLY A 396 5.43 12.74 39.48
C GLY A 396 6.35 13.72 38.75
N LEU A 397 6.63 13.45 37.48
CA LEU A 397 7.42 14.34 36.62
C LEU A 397 6.52 15.43 36.04
N ASP A 398 7.02 16.67 35.99
CA ASP A 398 6.28 17.78 35.39
C ASP A 398 6.20 17.68 33.87
N THR A 399 7.15 16.97 33.26
CA THR A 399 7.29 16.84 31.81
C THR A 399 7.03 15.41 31.37
N VAL A 400 6.07 15.25 30.46
CA VAL A 400 5.72 13.98 29.82
C VAL A 400 6.22 13.94 28.39
N MET A 401 6.48 12.74 27.89
CA MET A 401 7.04 12.52 26.55
C MET A 401 6.18 11.53 25.76
N CYS A 402 6.10 11.76 24.45
CA CYS A 402 5.49 10.83 23.50
C CYS A 402 6.45 9.67 23.20
N ASP A 403 6.06 8.44 23.54
CA ASP A 403 6.88 7.25 23.33
C ASP A 403 6.78 6.68 21.89
N ALA A 404 7.57 5.65 21.60
CA ALA A 404 7.61 5.01 20.29
C ALA A 404 6.33 4.24 19.92
N ASN A 405 5.41 4.06 20.86
CA ASN A 405 4.11 3.45 20.63
C ASN A 405 3.01 4.49 20.38
N GLY A 406 3.32 5.79 20.50
CA GLY A 406 2.36 6.87 20.38
C GLY A 406 1.57 7.14 21.65
N HIS A 407 2.11 6.74 22.82
CA HIS A 407 1.52 6.95 24.13
C HIS A 407 2.28 8.01 24.93
N TRP A 408 1.56 8.73 25.77
CA TRP A 408 2.15 9.67 26.72
C TRP A 408 2.60 8.92 27.98
N ILE A 409 3.90 8.91 28.24
CA ILE A 409 4.48 8.22 29.41
C ILE A 409 4.72 9.19 30.57
N ASN A 410 4.70 8.64 31.79
CA ASN A 410 4.96 9.34 33.05
C ASN A 410 3.97 10.47 33.40
N LEU A 411 2.68 10.27 33.13
CA LEU A 411 1.64 11.25 33.42
C LEU A 411 1.61 11.67 34.91
N PRO A 412 1.69 12.98 35.23
CA PRO A 412 1.63 13.47 36.60
C PRO A 412 0.20 13.46 37.13
N SER A 413 0.09 13.53 38.46
CA SER A 413 -1.17 13.73 39.18
C SER A 413 -1.14 15.03 39.97
N CYS A 414 -2.19 15.84 39.87
CA CYS A 414 -2.38 17.02 40.70
C CYS A 414 -3.23 16.66 41.92
N GLN A 415 -2.58 16.51 43.07
CA GLN A 415 -3.24 16.14 44.33
C GLN A 415 -3.52 17.37 45.18
N ALA A 416 -4.68 17.42 45.82
CA ALA A 416 -5.06 18.54 46.67
C ALA A 416 -4.05 18.69 47.82
N THR A 417 -3.53 19.90 48.02
CA THR A 417 -2.59 20.20 49.10
C THR A 417 -3.24 19.89 50.44
N SER A 418 -2.58 19.08 51.27
CA SER A 418 -3.09 18.75 52.61
C SER A 418 -2.91 19.94 53.55
N CYS A 419 -3.94 20.27 54.33
CA CYS A 419 -3.85 21.24 55.43
C CYS A 419 -3.35 20.60 56.74
N GLY A 420 -2.93 19.33 56.70
CA GLY A 420 -2.51 18.58 57.88
C GLY A 420 -3.69 18.25 58.78
N THR A 421 -3.46 18.25 60.09
CA THR A 421 -4.47 17.91 61.09
C THR A 421 -5.40 19.09 61.33
N ALA A 422 -6.72 18.84 61.25
CA ALA A 422 -7.73 19.81 61.65
C ALA A 422 -7.57 20.19 63.13
N PRO A 423 -7.79 21.46 63.50
CA PRO A 423 -7.91 21.84 64.90
C PRO A 423 -8.98 20.98 65.60
N PRO A 424 -8.69 20.45 66.80
CA PRO A 424 -9.64 19.60 67.51
C PRO A 424 -10.86 20.41 67.94
N ALA A 425 -12.02 19.75 68.02
CA ALA A 425 -13.19 20.33 68.66
C ALA A 425 -12.92 20.54 70.17
N ASP A 426 -13.50 21.60 70.74
CA ASP A 426 -13.56 21.80 72.18
C ASP A 426 -14.24 20.58 72.87
N PRO A 427 -13.92 20.23 74.12
CA PRO A 427 -14.57 19.13 74.84
C PRO A 427 -16.11 19.17 74.85
N ASN A 428 -16.72 20.36 74.76
CA ASN A 428 -18.16 20.54 74.69
C ASN A 428 -18.66 20.91 73.28
N GLY A 429 -17.86 20.64 72.26
CA GLY A 429 -18.16 20.92 70.86
C GLY A 429 -18.02 19.70 69.96
N ASN A 430 -18.63 19.79 68.78
CA ASN A 430 -18.52 18.81 67.71
C ASN A 430 -17.96 19.48 66.46
N MET A 431 -17.06 18.77 65.76
CA MET A 431 -16.51 19.16 64.48
C MET A 431 -16.91 18.14 63.42
N LEU A 432 -17.33 18.63 62.27
CA LEU A 432 -17.66 17.80 61.10
C LEU A 432 -17.15 18.44 59.81
N VAL A 433 -16.83 17.61 58.83
CA VAL A 433 -16.52 18.06 57.47
C VAL A 433 -17.84 18.41 56.77
N ALA A 434 -18.09 19.70 56.60
CA ALA A 434 -19.33 20.20 55.99
C ALA A 434 -19.29 20.15 54.45
N ALA A 435 -18.10 20.25 53.86
CA ALA A 435 -17.88 20.08 52.42
C ALA A 435 -16.42 19.69 52.15
N GLY A 436 -16.18 19.01 51.01
CA GLY A 436 -14.86 18.54 50.60
C GLY A 436 -14.60 17.07 50.90
N ASN A 437 -13.38 16.61 50.61
CA ASN A 437 -12.98 15.21 50.76
C ASN A 437 -11.68 15.14 51.58
N GLY A 438 -11.77 14.64 52.82
CA GLY A 438 -10.64 14.56 53.74
C GLY A 438 -10.30 15.89 54.42
N LEU A 439 -9.00 16.21 54.49
CA LEU A 439 -8.43 17.39 55.17
C LEU A 439 -7.53 18.21 54.23
N SER A 440 -7.89 18.26 52.95
CA SER A 440 -7.10 18.90 51.89
C SER A 440 -7.80 20.14 51.32
N TYR A 441 -7.13 20.85 50.41
CA TYR A 441 -7.60 22.09 49.79
C TYR A 441 -9.09 22.03 49.38
N GLY A 442 -9.84 23.07 49.77
CA GLY A 442 -11.28 23.16 49.52
C GLY A 442 -12.17 22.48 50.58
N THR A 443 -11.57 21.79 51.56
CA THR A 443 -12.32 21.23 52.71
C THR A 443 -12.86 22.36 53.58
N VAL A 444 -14.13 22.26 53.97
CA VAL A 444 -14.80 23.16 54.92
C VAL A 444 -15.19 22.37 56.17
N LEU A 445 -14.63 22.78 57.31
CA LEU A 445 -14.97 22.28 58.63
C LEU A 445 -16.06 23.14 59.24
N ARG A 446 -17.00 22.52 59.93
CA ARG A 446 -18.04 23.21 60.70
C ARG A 446 -17.96 22.82 62.16
N TYR A 447 -17.94 23.84 63.01
CA TYR A 447 -17.95 23.68 64.46
C TYR A 447 -19.33 23.98 65.02
N SER A 448 -19.71 23.21 66.03
CA SER A 448 -20.96 23.38 66.77
C SER A 448 -20.73 23.06 68.24
N CYS A 449 -21.52 23.66 69.13
CA CYS A 449 -21.45 23.37 70.56
C CYS A 449 -22.62 22.49 71.00
N ASN A 450 -22.38 21.69 72.03
CA ASN A 450 -23.41 20.95 72.73
C ASN A 450 -24.42 21.92 73.36
N GLN A 451 -25.63 21.44 73.63
CA GLN A 451 -26.66 22.27 74.26
C GLN A 451 -26.17 22.88 75.59
N GLY A 452 -26.49 24.15 75.84
CA GLY A 452 -26.02 24.88 77.02
C GLY A 452 -24.69 25.62 76.85
N TYR A 453 -24.09 25.58 75.65
CA TYR A 453 -22.84 26.28 75.32
C TYR A 453 -23.01 27.19 74.09
N ASP A 454 -22.35 28.34 74.10
CA ASP A 454 -22.19 29.22 72.94
C ASP A 454 -20.86 28.93 72.22
N LEU A 455 -20.91 28.95 70.88
CA LEU A 455 -19.70 28.93 70.06
C LEU A 455 -19.04 30.31 70.04
N ILE A 456 -17.80 30.39 70.49
CA ILE A 456 -16.94 31.58 70.42
C ILE A 456 -15.82 31.31 69.42
N GLY A 457 -15.84 32.02 68.30
CA GLY A 457 -14.94 31.81 67.17
C GLY A 457 -15.71 31.82 65.85
N ASP A 458 -15.09 31.30 64.80
CA ASP A 458 -15.75 31.20 63.50
C ASP A 458 -16.52 29.86 63.41
N PRO A 459 -17.80 29.87 62.96
CA PRO A 459 -18.61 28.64 62.86
C PRO A 459 -18.10 27.66 61.81
N THR A 460 -17.25 28.14 60.89
CA THR A 460 -16.63 27.35 59.84
C THR A 460 -15.17 27.74 59.65
N MET A 461 -14.34 26.75 59.33
CA MET A 461 -12.97 26.95 58.87
C MET A 461 -12.81 26.29 57.51
N PHE A 462 -11.99 26.84 56.62
CA PHE A 462 -11.74 26.23 55.32
C PHE A 462 -10.24 26.04 55.08
N CYS A 463 -9.89 24.97 54.38
CA CYS A 463 -8.52 24.66 53.99
C CYS A 463 -8.18 25.47 52.72
N ASP A 464 -7.26 26.42 52.86
CA ASP A 464 -6.83 27.31 51.77
C ASP A 464 -5.81 26.66 50.83
N SER A 465 -5.44 27.36 49.77
CA SER A 465 -4.50 26.85 48.76
C SER A 465 -3.06 26.70 49.27
N ASN A 466 -2.73 27.33 50.39
CA ASN A 466 -1.40 27.29 50.98
C ASN A 466 -1.24 26.09 51.94
N GLY A 467 -2.28 25.26 52.10
CA GLY A 467 -2.24 24.14 53.02
C GLY A 467 -2.43 24.59 54.48
N SER A 468 -3.20 25.64 54.72
CA SER A 468 -3.55 26.09 56.07
C SER A 468 -5.07 26.26 56.26
N TYR A 469 -5.56 25.93 57.46
CA TYR A 469 -6.94 26.25 57.82
C TYR A 469 -7.07 27.73 58.15
N VAL A 470 -7.96 28.42 57.43
CA VAL A 470 -8.29 29.82 57.65
C VAL A 470 -9.55 29.92 58.51
N GLY A 471 -9.46 30.71 59.58
CA GLY A 471 -10.51 30.93 60.58
C GLY A 471 -10.00 30.72 62.01
N ARG A 472 -10.81 31.11 62.99
CA ARG A 472 -10.54 30.89 64.43
C ARG A 472 -11.31 29.68 64.91
N ALA A 473 -10.58 28.70 65.45
CA ALA A 473 -11.17 27.49 66.03
C ALA A 473 -12.26 27.85 67.05
N GLY A 474 -13.42 27.22 66.89
CA GLY A 474 -14.57 27.46 67.74
C GLY A 474 -14.35 26.87 69.14
N THR A 475 -14.45 27.72 70.15
CA THR A 475 -14.42 27.31 71.57
C THR A 475 -15.83 27.34 72.14
N CYS A 476 -16.18 26.34 72.95
CA CYS A 476 -17.53 26.24 73.50
C CYS A 476 -17.54 26.80 74.92
N ARG A 477 -18.13 27.99 75.07
CA ARG A 477 -18.24 28.65 76.37
C ARG A 477 -19.61 28.38 76.96
N ILE A 478 -19.64 27.89 78.19
CA ILE A 478 -20.90 27.63 78.88
C ILE A 478 -21.75 28.90 78.93
N LEU A 479 -23.02 28.73 78.63
CA LEU A 479 -23.99 29.81 78.70
C LEU A 479 -24.14 30.29 80.15
N THR A 480 -24.39 31.58 80.31
CA THR A 480 -24.70 32.16 81.61
C THR A 480 -26.06 32.80 81.59
N CYS A 481 -26.90 32.48 82.57
CA CYS A 481 -28.13 33.21 82.83
C CYS A 481 -27.80 34.47 83.63
N HIS A 482 -28.35 35.59 83.20
CA HIS A 482 -28.34 36.80 84.00
C HIS A 482 -29.61 36.84 84.83
N VAL A 483 -29.45 37.05 86.13
CA VAL A 483 -30.57 37.16 87.07
C VAL A 483 -30.77 38.65 87.34
N SER A 484 -31.89 39.19 86.89
CA SER A 484 -32.29 40.55 87.24
C SER A 484 -32.57 40.65 88.74
N SER A 485 -32.37 41.84 89.31
CA SER A 485 -32.69 42.10 90.72
C SER A 485 -34.16 41.78 91.01
N ILE A 486 -34.42 40.99 92.06
CA ILE A 486 -35.76 40.65 92.51
C ILE A 486 -36.20 41.71 93.53
N LEU A 487 -37.34 42.36 93.29
CA LEU A 487 -37.91 43.30 94.26
C LEU A 487 -38.27 42.55 95.54
N ASN A 488 -37.92 43.12 96.70
CA ASN A 488 -38.14 42.50 98.02
C ASN A 488 -37.45 41.15 98.24
N GLY A 489 -36.41 40.83 97.44
CA GLY A 489 -35.60 39.63 97.60
C GLY A 489 -34.12 39.88 97.34
N VAL A 490 -33.27 39.08 97.98
CA VAL A 490 -31.82 39.06 97.78
C VAL A 490 -31.45 37.79 97.03
N ILE A 491 -30.68 37.94 95.95
CA ILE A 491 -30.17 36.83 95.14
C ILE A 491 -28.74 36.49 95.52
N SER A 492 -28.39 35.20 95.49
CA SER A 492 -27.03 34.74 95.80
C SER A 492 -26.00 35.12 94.74
N SER A 493 -26.40 35.25 93.47
CA SER A 493 -25.57 35.71 92.37
C SER A 493 -26.42 36.32 91.26
N ASN A 494 -25.91 37.38 90.62
CA ASN A 494 -26.54 38.01 89.45
C ASN A 494 -26.14 37.34 88.11
N LYS A 495 -25.20 36.39 88.13
CA LYS A 495 -24.74 35.65 86.95
C LYS A 495 -24.40 34.21 87.34
N VAL A 496 -25.10 33.25 86.74
CA VAL A 496 -24.91 31.81 87.00
C VAL A 496 -24.73 31.06 85.69
N GLN A 497 -23.93 29.99 85.72
CA GLN A 497 -23.73 29.12 84.57
C GLN A 497 -24.91 28.15 84.39
N VAL A 498 -25.13 27.67 83.17
CA VAL A 498 -26.14 26.63 82.91
C VAL A 498 -25.91 25.41 83.81
N GLY A 499 -26.99 24.89 84.39
CA GLY A 499 -26.97 23.81 85.38
C GLY A 499 -26.74 24.26 86.83
N GLN A 500 -26.34 25.51 87.08
CA GLN A 500 -26.23 26.07 88.43
C GLN A 500 -27.56 26.67 88.91
N GLN A 501 -27.71 26.72 90.24
CA GLN A 501 -28.88 27.29 90.91
C GLN A 501 -28.55 28.63 91.58
N VAL A 502 -29.55 29.52 91.60
CA VAL A 502 -29.52 30.82 92.28
C VAL A 502 -30.48 30.73 93.45
N ASN A 503 -29.98 30.97 94.67
CA ASN A 503 -30.83 31.03 95.84
C ASN A 503 -31.45 32.41 95.95
N VAL A 504 -32.76 32.46 96.16
CA VAL A 504 -33.55 33.66 96.38
C VAL A 504 -34.01 33.68 97.83
N THR A 505 -33.62 34.72 98.56
CA THR A 505 -34.07 34.94 99.94
C THR A 505 -34.99 36.15 99.96
N CYS A 506 -36.27 35.96 100.25
CA CYS A 506 -37.21 37.07 100.37
C CYS A 506 -36.98 37.84 101.68
N ASN A 507 -37.14 39.16 101.61
CA ASN A 507 -37.03 40.03 102.77
C ASN A 507 -38.13 39.71 103.79
N PRO A 508 -37.92 40.00 105.09
CA PRO A 508 -38.92 39.76 106.14
C PRO A 508 -40.28 40.37 105.76
N GLY A 509 -41.33 39.55 105.77
CA GLY A 509 -42.69 39.95 105.38
C GLY A 509 -43.13 39.48 103.99
N TYR A 510 -42.22 38.99 103.14
CA TYR A 510 -42.51 38.52 101.78
C TYR A 510 -42.25 37.01 101.65
N ARG A 511 -42.97 36.31 100.76
CA ARG A 511 -42.74 34.88 100.44
C ARG A 511 -42.52 34.66 98.94
N SER A 512 -41.85 33.55 98.60
CA SER A 512 -41.67 33.14 97.21
C SER A 512 -43.02 32.78 96.58
N THR A 513 -43.30 33.33 95.40
CA THR A 513 -44.53 33.09 94.63
C THR A 513 -44.71 31.64 94.18
N THR A 514 -43.63 30.87 94.08
CA THR A 514 -43.64 29.48 93.61
C THR A 514 -43.50 28.46 94.74
N GLY A 515 -43.24 28.92 95.98
CA GLY A 515 -42.92 28.06 97.12
C GLY A 515 -41.49 27.50 97.11
N GLU A 516 -40.77 27.60 95.98
CA GLU A 516 -39.35 27.25 95.87
C GLU A 516 -38.47 28.47 96.10
N ASN A 517 -37.25 28.26 96.60
CA ASN A 517 -36.27 29.32 96.87
C ASN A 517 -35.05 29.25 95.94
N THR A 518 -35.06 28.40 94.92
CA THR A 518 -33.94 28.22 94.00
C THR A 518 -34.38 28.33 92.54
N MET A 519 -33.69 29.13 91.74
CA MET A 519 -33.88 29.19 90.28
C MET A 519 -32.76 28.43 89.59
N THR A 520 -33.07 27.52 88.68
CA THR A 520 -32.07 26.81 87.88
C THR A 520 -31.86 27.48 86.53
N CYS A 521 -30.61 27.68 86.12
CA CYS A 521 -30.28 28.19 84.79
C CYS A 521 -30.33 27.07 83.74
N ASN A 522 -31.29 27.12 82.83
CA ASN A 522 -31.51 26.14 81.77
C ASN A 522 -30.61 26.37 80.54
N SER A 523 -30.46 25.33 79.72
CA SER A 523 -29.63 25.34 78.49
C SER A 523 -30.07 26.34 77.41
N ASN A 524 -31.28 26.89 77.51
CA ASN A 524 -31.82 27.94 76.64
C ASN A 524 -31.69 29.36 77.23
N ARG A 525 -30.87 29.55 78.28
CA ARG A 525 -30.68 30.80 79.04
C ARG A 525 -31.90 31.29 79.83
N THR A 526 -32.88 30.42 80.08
CA THR A 526 -34.02 30.75 80.95
C THR A 526 -33.77 30.32 82.39
N LEU A 527 -34.32 31.06 83.34
CA LEU A 527 -34.31 30.69 84.76
C LEU A 527 -35.66 30.08 85.11
N THR A 528 -35.66 28.84 85.62
CA THR A 528 -36.89 28.18 86.04
C THR A 528 -36.75 27.49 87.41
N PRO A 529 -37.80 27.54 88.25
CA PRO A 529 -38.99 28.37 88.06
C PRO A 529 -38.65 29.86 88.17
N GLY A 530 -39.43 30.74 87.53
CA GLY A 530 -39.26 32.18 87.69
C GLY A 530 -39.77 32.63 89.07
N ILE A 531 -38.86 33.02 89.96
CA ILE A 531 -39.21 33.36 91.36
C ILE A 531 -39.36 34.88 91.52
N SER A 532 -40.41 35.29 92.25
CA SER A 532 -40.60 36.65 92.75
C SER A 532 -41.00 36.63 94.24
N CYS A 533 -40.72 37.72 94.97
CA CYS A 533 -41.08 37.87 96.38
C CYS A 533 -42.28 38.82 96.52
N GLN A 534 -43.42 38.30 96.98
CA GLN A 534 -44.67 39.05 97.14
C GLN A 534 -45.23 38.95 98.55
#